data_AF-A0A6F8PXL8-F1
#
_entry.id   AF-A0A6F8PXL8-F1
#
_cell.length_a   1.000
_cell.length_b   1.000
_cell.length_c   1.000
_cell.angle_alpha   90.00
_cell.angle_beta   90.00
_cell.angle_gamma   90.00
#
_symmetry.space_group_name_H-M   'P 1'
#
loop_
_entity.id
_entity.type
_entity.pdbx_description
1 polymer ?
#
loop_
_entity_poly.entity_id
_entity_poly.type
_entity_poly.pdbx_seq_one_letter_code
_entity_poly.pdbx_strand_id
1 'polypeptide(L)'
;MPSHKNLPLPSEDAQTLSAQLSKQIRTSLQRQHNMTFSQFMQKALYTPNLGYYSNSLEKIGKHGDFITAPEISPIFSRCIARQAQQVLAELAEPNMIEFGAGRGVMAGDILLALEQLQQPLTRYYIVEISADLRQRQKAYLQERLPAEWFSKVVWLEQLPSTPISAVIVANEVLDAMPFERLRIEPERALQGYIAWNEEKAQFVWDYQPITERKLQKFANQLIEHIGKVSDLGYETEINLHIGPWLQSLSTILSQGLVLLIDYGYPRSEYYQPARVMGTLRCHYQHRAHQNPFFYPGLQDITAHVDFTAVAESGFEAGFKIAGYTTQANFLMGSGLLDMSFDSSADIGSQIKTAQQIKTLTMPDEMGETFKVIALSKQFDSGLIGFKVRDLRHLL
;
A
#
# COMPACT_ATOMS: atom_id res chain seq x y z
N MET A 1 -16.25 6.92 18.23
CA MET A 1 -15.28 5.84 17.97
C MET A 1 -15.25 4.94 19.20
N PRO A 2 -15.30 3.60 19.07
CA PRO A 2 -15.27 2.73 20.24
C PRO A 2 -13.97 2.97 21.01
N SER A 3 -14.07 3.17 22.33
CA SER A 3 -12.90 3.28 23.20
C SER A 3 -12.07 1.99 23.13
N HIS A 4 -10.75 2.06 23.35
CA HIS A 4 -9.84 0.91 23.39
C HIS A 4 -10.30 -0.26 24.28
N LYS A 5 -11.28 -0.03 25.18
CA LYS A 5 -11.86 -1.04 26.08
C LYS A 5 -12.54 -2.23 25.38
N ASN A 6 -12.77 -2.19 24.08
CA ASN A 6 -13.41 -3.27 23.33
C ASN A 6 -12.48 -3.96 22.32
N LEU A 7 -11.15 -3.84 22.41
CA LEU A 7 -10.26 -4.64 21.55
C LEU A 7 -10.00 -6.02 22.18
N PRO A 8 -10.00 -7.12 21.40
CA PRO A 8 -9.77 -8.46 21.92
C PRO A 8 -8.36 -8.60 22.52
N LEU A 9 -8.20 -9.50 23.49
CA LEU A 9 -6.90 -9.80 24.07
C LEU A 9 -6.13 -10.79 23.17
N PRO A 10 -4.84 -10.56 22.90
CA PRO A 10 -4.03 -11.51 22.13
C PRO A 10 -3.76 -12.78 22.94
N SER A 11 -3.36 -13.86 22.25
CA SER A 11 -2.81 -15.06 22.90
C SER A 11 -1.52 -14.74 23.68
N GLU A 12 -1.12 -15.61 24.60
CA GLU A 12 0.09 -15.42 25.41
C GLU A 12 1.36 -15.33 24.55
N ASP A 13 1.44 -16.13 23.49
CA ASP A 13 2.56 -16.08 22.53
C ASP A 13 2.62 -14.74 21.80
N ALA A 14 1.47 -14.24 21.35
CA ALA A 14 1.38 -12.95 20.67
C ALA A 14 1.71 -11.78 21.63
N GLN A 15 1.23 -11.83 22.87
CA GLN A 15 1.60 -10.87 23.91
C GLN A 15 3.11 -10.88 24.18
N THR A 16 3.73 -12.06 24.25
CA THR A 16 5.17 -12.22 24.44
C THR A 16 5.95 -11.60 23.28
N LEU A 17 5.53 -11.85 22.04
CA LEU A 17 6.11 -11.27 20.84
C LEU A 17 6.04 -9.73 20.86
N SER A 18 4.86 -9.19 21.17
CA SER A 18 4.67 -7.74 21.28
C SER A 18 5.50 -7.12 22.40
N ALA A 19 5.63 -7.79 23.54
CA ALA A 19 6.47 -7.35 24.65
C ALA A 19 7.96 -7.34 24.28
N GLN A 20 8.43 -8.35 23.54
CA GLN A 20 9.79 -8.40 23.02
C GLN A 20 10.08 -7.25 22.06
N LEU A 21 9.17 -6.99 21.10
CA LEU A 21 9.30 -5.86 20.18
C LEU A 21 9.29 -4.52 20.92
N SER A 22 8.36 -4.34 21.86
CA SER A 22 8.26 -3.14 22.69
C SER A 22 9.55 -2.90 23.47
N LYS A 23 10.16 -3.94 24.04
CA LYS A 23 11.47 -3.84 24.71
C LYS A 23 12.58 -3.39 23.76
N GLN A 24 12.62 -3.89 22.52
CA GLN A 24 13.61 -3.47 21.51
C GLN A 24 13.43 -2.00 21.10
N ILE A 25 12.17 -1.57 20.90
CA ILE A 25 11.86 -0.17 20.58
C ILE A 25 12.25 0.74 21.75
N ARG A 26 11.91 0.39 23.00
CA ARG A 26 12.33 1.13 24.20
C ARG A 26 13.85 1.25 24.31
N THR A 27 14.57 0.17 24.05
CA THR A 27 16.05 0.18 24.06
C THR A 27 16.60 1.11 22.97
N SER A 28 15.95 1.19 21.81
CA SER A 28 16.31 2.12 20.74
C SER A 28 16.06 3.58 21.16
N LEU A 29 14.92 3.87 21.79
CA LEU A 29 14.58 5.20 22.34
C LEU A 29 15.62 5.69 23.33
N GLN A 30 16.06 4.83 24.25
CA GLN A 30 17.08 5.17 25.26
C GLN A 30 18.44 5.53 24.64
N ARG A 31 18.76 5.02 23.44
CA ARG A 31 20.04 5.28 22.76
C ARG A 31 20.02 6.51 21.86
N GLN A 32 18.91 6.73 21.15
CA GLN A 32 18.80 7.78 20.12
C GLN A 32 18.18 9.09 20.65
N HIS A 33 17.62 9.06 21.87
CA HIS A 33 16.91 10.14 22.57
C HIS A 33 15.65 10.67 21.88
N ASN A 34 15.60 10.70 20.55
CA ASN A 34 14.44 11.08 19.75
C ASN A 34 14.18 9.99 18.68
N MET A 35 12.93 9.54 18.58
CA MET A 35 12.47 8.62 17.54
C MET A 35 11.23 9.21 16.86
N THR A 36 11.29 9.41 15.55
CA THR A 36 10.13 9.91 14.81
C THR A 36 9.06 8.82 14.68
N PHE A 37 7.82 9.21 14.35
CA PHE A 37 6.77 8.21 14.11
C PHE A 37 7.13 7.24 12.99
N SER A 38 7.75 7.74 11.91
CA SER A 38 8.22 6.92 10.78
C SER A 38 9.19 5.82 11.25
N GLN A 39 10.14 6.15 12.13
CA GLN A 39 11.07 5.18 12.69
C GLN A 39 10.40 4.16 13.61
N PHE A 40 9.42 4.60 14.41
CA PHE A 40 8.63 3.71 15.24
C PHE A 40 7.81 2.74 14.37
N MET A 41 7.10 3.25 13.37
CA MET A 41 6.29 2.47 12.44
C MET A 41 7.15 1.46 11.67
N GLN A 42 8.34 1.87 11.19
CA GLN A 42 9.30 0.96 10.57
C GLN A 42 9.65 -0.22 11.49
N LYS A 43 9.88 0.03 12.79
CA LYS A 43 10.15 -1.04 13.76
C LYS A 43 8.90 -1.87 14.05
N ALA A 44 7.76 -1.23 14.26
CA ALA A 44 6.50 -1.90 14.59
C ALA A 44 6.04 -2.84 13.47
N LEU A 45 6.24 -2.46 12.21
CA LEU A 45 5.77 -3.19 11.05
C LEU A 45 6.82 -4.16 10.47
N TYR A 46 8.10 -3.78 10.46
CA TYR A 46 9.11 -4.47 9.65
C TYR A 46 10.33 -4.98 10.42
N THR A 47 10.32 -4.96 11.76
CA THR A 47 11.41 -5.61 12.53
C THR A 47 11.44 -7.10 12.20
N PRO A 48 12.58 -7.68 11.77
CA PRO A 48 12.64 -9.10 11.44
C PRO A 48 12.11 -9.98 12.57
N ASN A 49 11.26 -10.94 12.23
CA ASN A 49 10.57 -11.89 13.12
C ASN A 49 9.56 -11.30 14.13
N LEU A 50 9.53 -9.98 14.35
CA LEU A 50 8.69 -9.35 15.38
C LEU A 50 7.68 -8.34 14.81
N GLY A 51 8.05 -7.63 13.76
CA GLY A 51 7.21 -6.62 13.14
C GLY A 51 5.96 -7.23 12.51
N TYR A 52 4.91 -6.42 12.42
CA TYR A 52 3.61 -6.86 11.92
C TYR A 52 3.67 -7.55 10.56
N TYR A 53 4.48 -7.13 9.60
CA TYR A 53 4.62 -7.83 8.31
C TYR A 53 5.71 -8.90 8.29
N SER A 54 6.56 -8.98 9.32
CA SER A 54 7.74 -9.84 9.35
C SER A 54 7.68 -11.01 10.35
N ASN A 55 6.69 -11.05 11.24
CA ASN A 55 6.48 -12.20 12.14
C ASN A 55 5.66 -13.34 11.48
N SER A 56 5.54 -14.50 12.13
CA SER A 56 4.90 -15.70 11.57
C SER A 56 3.40 -15.84 11.88
N LEU A 57 2.80 -14.89 12.60
CA LEU A 57 1.37 -14.94 12.95
C LEU A 57 0.51 -14.81 11.68
N GLU A 58 -0.65 -15.48 11.64
CA GLU A 58 -1.60 -15.33 10.53
C GLU A 58 -2.22 -13.93 10.55
N LYS A 59 -2.13 -13.20 9.42
CA LYS A 59 -2.52 -11.77 9.32
C LYS A 59 -3.48 -11.45 8.19
N ILE A 60 -3.62 -12.32 7.19
CA ILE A 60 -4.31 -12.02 5.92
C ILE A 60 -5.33 -13.10 5.60
N GLY A 61 -6.57 -12.72 5.31
CA GLY A 61 -7.68 -13.59 4.89
C GLY A 61 -8.93 -13.48 5.77
N LYS A 62 -9.85 -14.46 5.68
CA LYS A 62 -11.10 -14.51 6.47
C LYS A 62 -10.91 -14.54 8.00
N HIS A 63 -9.68 -14.78 8.45
CA HIS A 63 -9.24 -14.73 9.85
C HIS A 63 -8.10 -13.72 10.08
N GLY A 64 -7.73 -12.92 9.06
CA GLY A 64 -6.70 -11.87 9.14
C GLY A 64 -7.25 -10.52 9.61
N ASP A 65 -6.49 -9.43 9.51
CA ASP A 65 -6.98 -8.12 9.99
C ASP A 65 -7.82 -7.37 8.94
N PHE A 66 -7.59 -7.62 7.65
CA PHE A 66 -8.34 -7.01 6.53
C PHE A 66 -8.38 -7.93 5.29
N ILE A 67 -9.25 -7.58 4.33
CA ILE A 67 -9.42 -8.27 3.04
C ILE A 67 -9.07 -7.28 1.92
N THR A 68 -8.19 -7.67 1.01
CA THR A 68 -7.71 -6.85 -0.12
C THR A 68 -8.44 -7.17 -1.42
N ALA A 69 -8.33 -6.30 -2.42
CA ALA A 69 -8.99 -6.46 -3.73
C ALA A 69 -8.74 -7.83 -4.40
N PRO A 70 -7.49 -8.34 -4.44
CA PRO A 70 -7.20 -9.66 -5.02
C PRO A 70 -7.88 -10.83 -4.30
N GLU A 71 -8.13 -10.72 -2.99
CA GLU A 71 -8.80 -11.75 -2.20
C GLU A 71 -10.32 -11.72 -2.39
N ILE A 72 -10.88 -10.59 -2.84
CA ILE A 72 -12.31 -10.44 -3.14
C ILE A 72 -12.65 -11.14 -4.44
N SER A 73 -11.90 -10.89 -5.52
CA SER A 73 -12.19 -11.47 -6.84
C SER A 73 -10.96 -11.59 -7.74
N PRO A 74 -10.79 -12.73 -8.45
CA PRO A 74 -9.79 -12.87 -9.51
C PRO A 74 -9.95 -11.84 -10.64
N ILE A 75 -11.15 -11.26 -10.82
CA ILE A 75 -11.43 -10.25 -11.86
C ILE A 75 -10.51 -9.02 -11.69
N PHE A 76 -10.18 -8.64 -10.44
CA PHE A 76 -9.25 -7.55 -10.17
C PHE A 76 -7.88 -7.82 -10.81
N SER A 77 -7.29 -8.96 -10.49
CA SER A 77 -6.00 -9.41 -11.01
C SER A 77 -6.01 -9.59 -12.54
N ARG A 78 -7.11 -10.09 -13.11
CA ARG A 78 -7.28 -10.21 -14.57
C ARG A 78 -7.32 -8.84 -15.27
N CYS A 79 -7.93 -7.83 -14.66
CA CYS A 79 -7.90 -6.46 -15.18
C CYS A 79 -6.48 -5.90 -15.19
N ILE A 80 -5.72 -6.11 -14.10
CA ILE A 80 -4.30 -5.74 -14.04
C ILE A 80 -3.52 -6.48 -15.13
N ALA A 81 -3.75 -7.79 -15.31
CA ALA A 81 -3.08 -8.58 -16.34
C ALA A 81 -3.36 -8.07 -17.76
N ARG A 82 -4.59 -7.64 -18.08
CA ARG A 82 -4.90 -7.01 -19.38
C ARG A 82 -4.17 -5.68 -19.57
N GLN A 83 -4.12 -4.83 -18.55
CA GLN A 83 -3.33 -3.59 -18.62
C GLN A 83 -1.83 -3.89 -18.75
N ALA A 84 -1.32 -4.88 -18.03
CA ALA A 84 0.07 -5.29 -18.10
C ALA A 84 0.41 -5.85 -19.49
N GLN A 85 -0.44 -6.71 -20.06
CA GLN A 85 -0.28 -7.27 -21.40
C GLN A 85 0.00 -6.19 -22.45
N GLN A 86 -0.77 -5.09 -22.42
CA GLN A 86 -0.59 -3.96 -23.35
C GLN A 86 0.87 -3.49 -23.39
N VAL A 87 1.52 -3.38 -22.23
CA VAL A 87 2.90 -2.91 -22.12
C VAL A 87 3.88 -4.04 -22.37
N LEU A 88 3.65 -5.22 -21.78
CA LEU A 88 4.52 -6.40 -21.92
C LEU A 88 4.71 -6.79 -23.39
N ALA A 89 3.67 -6.65 -24.23
CA ALA A 89 3.74 -6.93 -25.67
C ALA A 89 4.73 -6.02 -26.43
N GLU A 90 5.07 -4.85 -25.88
CA GLU A 90 6.03 -3.90 -26.46
C GLU A 90 7.44 -4.03 -25.88
N LEU A 91 7.64 -4.87 -24.86
CA LEU A 91 8.95 -5.08 -24.23
C LEU A 91 9.73 -6.18 -24.94
N ALA A 92 11.00 -5.92 -25.26
CA ALA A 92 11.91 -6.94 -25.79
C ALA A 92 12.10 -8.13 -24.82
N GLU A 93 12.17 -7.83 -23.53
CA GLU A 93 12.19 -8.81 -22.44
C GLU A 93 11.04 -8.49 -21.47
N PRO A 94 9.88 -9.17 -21.61
CA PRO A 94 8.71 -8.88 -20.79
C PRO A 94 8.88 -9.43 -19.37
N ASN A 95 9.10 -8.56 -18.40
CA ASN A 95 9.15 -8.92 -16.98
C ASN A 95 8.01 -8.27 -16.20
N MET A 96 7.64 -8.87 -15.08
CA MET A 96 6.77 -8.24 -14.09
C MET A 96 7.46 -8.20 -12.73
N ILE A 97 7.19 -7.17 -11.94
CA ILE A 97 7.61 -7.06 -10.54
C ILE A 97 6.40 -6.75 -9.70
N GLU A 98 6.12 -7.57 -8.68
CA GLU A 98 5.08 -7.33 -7.69
C GLU A 98 5.71 -7.03 -6.33
N PHE A 99 5.37 -5.88 -5.76
CA PHE A 99 5.72 -5.54 -4.38
C PHE A 99 4.60 -5.98 -3.44
N GLY A 100 4.97 -6.64 -2.34
CA GLY A 100 4.01 -6.99 -1.29
C GLY A 100 2.93 -7.96 -1.78
N ALA A 101 3.32 -9.08 -2.38
CA ALA A 101 2.39 -10.04 -2.99
C ALA A 101 1.42 -10.76 -2.01
N GLY A 102 1.48 -10.44 -0.71
CA GLY A 102 0.62 -11.01 0.32
C GLY A 102 0.69 -12.54 0.32
N ARG A 103 -0.44 -13.20 0.03
CA ARG A 103 -0.52 -14.68 -0.06
C ARG A 103 -0.14 -15.23 -1.44
N GLY A 104 0.18 -14.38 -2.41
CA GLY A 104 0.46 -14.75 -3.80
C GLY A 104 -0.80 -14.88 -4.66
N VAL A 105 -1.98 -14.51 -4.16
CA VAL A 105 -3.25 -14.63 -4.89
C VAL A 105 -3.24 -13.81 -6.16
N MET A 106 -2.85 -12.53 -6.07
CA MET A 106 -2.77 -11.64 -7.23
C MET A 106 -1.75 -12.16 -8.26
N ALA A 107 -0.54 -12.52 -7.82
CA ALA A 107 0.49 -13.14 -8.67
C ALA A 107 -0.05 -14.34 -9.46
N GLY A 108 -0.71 -15.27 -8.77
CA GLY A 108 -1.25 -16.47 -9.38
C GLY A 108 -2.32 -16.16 -10.43
N ASP A 109 -3.24 -15.24 -10.12
CA ASP A 109 -4.29 -14.83 -11.04
C ASP A 109 -3.77 -14.04 -12.24
N ILE A 110 -2.77 -13.17 -12.06
CA ILE A 110 -2.11 -12.46 -13.16
C ILE A 110 -1.43 -13.46 -14.09
N LEU A 111 -0.65 -14.41 -13.56
CA LEU A 111 0.09 -15.38 -14.37
C LEU A 111 -0.85 -16.26 -15.20
N LEU A 112 -1.94 -16.76 -14.60
CA LEU A 112 -2.97 -17.52 -15.33
C LEU A 112 -3.70 -16.66 -16.37
N ALA A 113 -3.96 -15.39 -16.08
CA ALA A 113 -4.58 -14.48 -17.04
C ALA A 113 -3.64 -14.20 -18.24
N LEU A 114 -2.35 -14.00 -18.00
CA LEU A 114 -1.35 -13.81 -19.06
C LEU A 114 -1.21 -15.07 -19.92
N GLU A 115 -1.28 -16.26 -19.32
CA GLU A 115 -1.32 -17.53 -20.05
C GLU A 115 -2.52 -17.60 -21.00
N GLN A 116 -3.72 -17.29 -20.51
CA GLN A 116 -4.94 -17.26 -21.32
C GLN A 116 -4.88 -16.22 -22.45
N LEU A 117 -4.23 -15.08 -22.19
CA LEU A 117 -3.99 -14.02 -23.17
C LEU A 117 -2.84 -14.35 -24.15
N GLN A 118 -2.19 -15.52 -24.00
CA GLN A 118 -1.02 -15.94 -24.78
C GLN A 118 0.12 -14.91 -24.75
N GLN A 119 0.23 -14.16 -23.65
CA GLN A 119 1.26 -13.14 -23.48
C GLN A 119 2.55 -13.79 -22.96
N PRO A 120 3.67 -13.74 -23.71
CA PRO A 120 4.94 -14.22 -23.18
C PRO A 120 5.40 -13.39 -21.98
N LEU A 121 6.05 -14.08 -21.04
CA LEU A 121 6.68 -13.49 -19.86
C LEU A 121 8.02 -14.19 -19.61
N THR A 122 9.07 -13.39 -19.40
CA THR A 122 10.41 -13.86 -19.08
C THR A 122 10.52 -14.23 -17.60
N ARG A 123 10.22 -13.28 -16.70
CA ARG A 123 10.20 -13.49 -15.25
C ARG A 123 9.07 -12.74 -14.57
N TYR A 124 8.59 -13.33 -13.48
CA TYR A 124 7.69 -12.69 -12.52
C TYR A 124 8.43 -12.56 -11.19
N TYR A 125 8.86 -11.34 -10.86
CA TYR A 125 9.59 -11.07 -9.63
C TYR A 125 8.61 -10.70 -8.51
N ILE A 126 8.74 -11.35 -7.36
CA ILE A 126 8.03 -10.96 -6.12
C ILE A 126 9.04 -10.36 -5.16
N VAL A 127 8.87 -9.09 -4.79
CA VAL A 127 9.69 -8.42 -3.77
C VAL A 127 9.02 -8.60 -2.42
N GLU A 128 9.59 -9.47 -1.60
CA GLU A 128 9.03 -9.86 -0.29
C GLU A 128 10.14 -9.98 0.76
N ILE A 129 9.98 -9.21 1.84
CA ILE A 129 10.94 -9.16 2.95
C ILE A 129 10.69 -10.25 3.99
N SER A 130 9.47 -10.79 4.07
CA SER A 130 9.10 -11.83 5.02
C SER A 130 9.45 -13.22 4.51
N ALA A 131 10.39 -13.89 5.17
CA ALA A 131 10.77 -15.27 4.83
C ALA A 131 9.59 -16.26 4.93
N ASP A 132 8.72 -16.08 5.92
CA ASP A 132 7.51 -16.89 6.10
C ASP A 132 6.52 -16.68 4.96
N LEU A 133 6.25 -15.42 4.55
CA LEU A 133 5.37 -15.15 3.42
C LEU A 133 5.94 -15.71 2.10
N ARG A 134 7.25 -15.60 1.87
CA ARG A 134 7.89 -16.22 0.69
C ARG A 134 7.62 -17.72 0.62
N GLN A 135 7.72 -18.43 1.74
CA GLN A 135 7.46 -19.86 1.78
C GLN A 135 5.97 -20.18 1.50
N ARG A 136 5.05 -19.42 2.09
CA ARG A 136 3.60 -19.58 1.86
C ARG A 136 3.21 -19.27 0.42
N GLN A 137 3.70 -18.17 -0.14
CA GLN A 137 3.53 -17.79 -1.54
C GLN A 137 4.07 -18.88 -2.46
N LYS A 138 5.26 -19.42 -2.19
CA LYS A 138 5.85 -20.49 -3.00
C LYS A 138 4.99 -21.74 -3.02
N ALA A 139 4.53 -22.21 -1.85
CA ALA A 139 3.66 -23.38 -1.76
C ALA A 139 2.34 -23.15 -2.52
N TYR A 140 1.70 -22.01 -2.28
CA TYR A 140 0.45 -21.63 -2.94
C TYR A 140 0.57 -21.55 -4.46
N LEU A 141 1.62 -20.87 -4.96
CA LEU A 141 1.84 -20.71 -6.40
C LEU A 141 2.25 -22.02 -7.07
N GLN A 142 3.00 -22.88 -6.38
CA GLN A 142 3.38 -24.20 -6.90
C GLN A 142 2.16 -25.12 -7.09
N GLU A 143 1.19 -25.04 -6.19
CA GLU A 143 -0.06 -25.80 -6.31
C GLU A 143 -0.99 -25.24 -7.39
N ARG A 144 -1.04 -23.91 -7.54
CA ARG A 144 -1.99 -23.23 -8.43
C ARG A 144 -1.54 -23.11 -9.88
N LEU A 145 -0.24 -22.97 -10.14
CA LEU A 145 0.28 -22.66 -11.47
C LEU A 145 0.76 -23.90 -12.22
N PRO A 146 0.63 -23.93 -13.56
CA PRO A 146 1.37 -24.87 -14.40
C PRO A 146 2.88 -24.77 -14.16
N ALA A 147 3.59 -25.89 -14.26
CA ALA A 147 5.03 -25.96 -13.94
C ALA A 147 5.89 -24.96 -14.73
N GLU A 148 5.54 -24.72 -16.00
CA GLU A 148 6.24 -23.73 -16.84
C GLU A 148 6.11 -22.31 -16.25
N TRP A 149 4.92 -21.90 -15.87
CA TRP A 149 4.67 -20.57 -15.30
C TRP A 149 5.25 -20.42 -13.90
N PHE A 150 5.15 -21.45 -13.06
CA PHE A 150 5.79 -21.44 -11.76
C PHE A 150 7.32 -21.27 -11.86
N SER A 151 7.97 -21.88 -12.87
CA SER A 151 9.41 -21.74 -13.09
C SER A 151 9.87 -20.32 -13.44
N LYS A 152 8.94 -19.43 -13.84
CA LYS A 152 9.20 -18.02 -14.13
C LYS A 152 9.16 -17.14 -12.88
N VAL A 153 8.61 -17.62 -11.76
CA VAL A 153 8.48 -16.86 -10.51
C VAL A 153 9.82 -16.83 -9.76
N VAL A 154 10.26 -15.63 -9.39
CA VAL A 154 11.52 -15.40 -8.65
C VAL A 154 11.25 -14.47 -7.48
N TRP A 155 11.59 -14.91 -6.27
CA TRP A 155 11.49 -14.07 -5.06
C TRP A 155 12.78 -13.27 -4.87
N LEU A 156 12.62 -11.97 -4.64
CA LEU A 156 13.70 -11.03 -4.42
C LEU A 156 13.62 -10.42 -3.02
N GLU A 157 14.77 -10.32 -2.36
CA GLU A 157 14.90 -9.57 -1.10
C GLU A 157 15.17 -8.08 -1.36
N GLN A 158 15.75 -7.77 -2.51
CA GLN A 158 16.11 -6.43 -2.94
C GLN A 158 15.85 -6.29 -4.43
N LEU A 159 15.67 -5.05 -4.89
CA LEU A 159 15.51 -4.77 -6.31
C LEU A 159 16.72 -5.24 -7.12
N PRO A 160 16.54 -5.62 -8.40
CA PRO A 160 17.65 -5.96 -9.27
C PRO A 160 18.67 -4.81 -9.35
N SER A 161 19.95 -5.14 -9.37
CA SER A 161 21.03 -4.15 -9.52
C SER A 161 21.20 -3.68 -10.98
N THR A 162 20.71 -4.46 -11.93
CA THR A 162 20.74 -4.13 -13.36
C THR A 162 19.37 -3.63 -13.82
N PRO A 163 19.32 -2.55 -14.62
CA PRO A 163 18.05 -2.08 -15.18
C PRO A 163 17.36 -3.16 -16.03
N ILE A 164 16.04 -3.29 -15.89
CA ILE A 164 15.21 -4.23 -16.64
C ILE A 164 13.97 -3.52 -17.22
N SER A 165 13.46 -4.08 -18.32
CA SER A 165 12.16 -3.69 -18.87
C SER A 165 11.07 -4.47 -18.15
N ALA A 166 10.10 -3.79 -17.55
CA ALA A 166 9.09 -4.45 -16.72
C ALA A 166 7.77 -3.70 -16.59
N VAL A 167 6.72 -4.44 -16.22
CA VAL A 167 5.53 -3.86 -15.57
C VAL A 167 5.64 -4.12 -14.07
N ILE A 168 5.74 -3.04 -13.29
CA ILE A 168 5.79 -3.07 -11.83
C ILE A 168 4.38 -2.83 -11.29
N VAL A 169 3.95 -3.62 -10.32
CA VAL A 169 2.67 -3.48 -9.63
C VAL A 169 2.91 -3.43 -8.12
N ALA A 170 2.27 -2.47 -7.45
CA ALA A 170 2.18 -2.39 -6.00
C ALA A 170 0.72 -2.16 -5.62
N ASN A 171 0.10 -3.13 -4.95
CA ASN A 171 -1.27 -3.02 -4.45
C ASN A 171 -1.23 -2.93 -2.93
N GLU A 172 -1.74 -1.83 -2.35
CA GLU A 172 -1.79 -1.61 -0.89
C GLU A 172 -0.39 -1.72 -0.27
N VAL A 173 0.58 -1.05 -0.90
CA VAL A 173 1.98 -1.00 -0.44
C VAL A 173 2.32 0.39 0.10
N LEU A 174 1.73 1.44 -0.47
CA LEU A 174 2.07 2.81 -0.14
C LEU A 174 1.43 3.22 1.19
N ASP A 175 0.25 2.71 1.52
CA ASP A 175 -0.43 2.97 2.79
C ASP A 175 0.35 2.48 4.02
N ALA A 176 1.10 1.39 3.85
CA ALA A 176 1.86 0.72 4.91
C ALA A 176 3.30 1.26 5.00
N MET A 177 3.73 2.11 4.07
CA MET A 177 5.03 2.76 4.16
C MET A 177 5.06 3.71 5.36
N PRO A 178 6.17 3.74 6.13
CA PRO A 178 6.25 4.62 7.28
C PRO A 178 6.04 6.10 6.93
N PHE A 179 5.30 6.81 7.75
CA PHE A 179 5.03 8.24 7.54
C PHE A 179 5.39 9.04 8.79
N GLU A 180 5.60 10.34 8.61
CA GLU A 180 5.73 11.29 9.69
C GLU A 180 4.36 11.80 10.13
N ARG A 181 4.18 11.99 11.44
CA ARG A 181 2.98 12.59 12.01
C ARG A 181 3.21 14.08 12.21
N LEU A 182 2.30 14.91 11.73
CA LEU A 182 2.30 16.35 12.00
C LEU A 182 1.09 16.74 12.86
N ARG A 183 1.29 17.71 13.75
CA ARG A 183 0.23 18.42 14.46
C ARG A 183 0.41 19.91 14.25
N ILE A 184 -0.61 20.54 13.68
CA ILE A 184 -0.69 21.98 13.50
C ILE A 184 -1.56 22.54 14.62
N GLU A 185 -1.05 23.56 15.29
CA GLU A 185 -1.72 24.36 16.32
C GLU A 185 -1.76 25.82 15.82
N PRO A 186 -2.61 26.71 16.40
CA PRO A 186 -2.80 28.06 15.90
C PRO A 186 -1.52 28.89 15.66
N GLU A 187 -0.46 28.65 16.44
CA GLU A 187 0.79 29.43 16.38
C GLU A 187 2.02 28.61 15.98
N ARG A 188 1.88 27.30 15.77
CA ARG A 188 3.05 26.42 15.54
C ARG A 188 2.68 25.12 14.83
N ALA A 189 3.66 24.58 14.12
CA ALA A 189 3.63 23.22 13.59
C ALA A 189 4.59 22.33 14.38
N LEU A 190 4.15 21.12 14.69
CA LEU A 190 4.87 20.14 15.48
C LEU A 190 4.99 18.82 14.70
N GLN A 191 6.08 18.10 14.91
CA GLN A 191 6.28 16.73 14.46
C GLN A 191 6.03 15.77 15.62
N GLY A 192 5.38 14.64 15.34
CA GLY A 192 5.16 13.56 16.29
C GLY A 192 6.41 12.70 16.46
N TYR A 193 6.98 12.74 17.66
CA TYR A 193 7.98 11.80 18.14
C TYR A 193 7.34 10.79 19.10
N ILE A 194 8.11 9.75 19.44
CA ILE A 194 7.69 8.72 20.38
C ILE A 194 8.44 8.89 21.70
N ALA A 195 7.68 8.90 22.79
CA ALA A 195 8.20 8.76 24.14
C ALA A 195 7.65 7.49 24.81
N TRP A 196 8.32 7.07 25.88
CA TRP A 196 7.86 5.99 26.73
C TRP A 196 7.38 6.56 28.07
N ASN A 197 6.14 6.26 28.44
CA ASN A 197 5.58 6.61 29.74
C ASN A 197 5.82 5.45 30.71
N GLU A 198 6.71 5.64 31.69
CA GLU A 198 7.05 4.60 32.67
C GLU A 198 5.90 4.25 33.61
N GLU A 199 5.07 5.23 34.00
CA GLU A 199 3.94 5.00 34.92
C GLU A 199 2.85 4.10 34.31
N LYS A 200 2.54 4.32 33.03
CA LYS A 200 1.51 3.58 32.29
C LYS A 200 2.08 2.40 31.51
N ALA A 201 3.39 2.22 31.51
CA ALA A 201 4.12 1.22 30.74
C ALA A 201 3.68 1.15 29.27
N GLN A 202 3.62 2.31 28.59
CA GLN A 202 3.17 2.40 27.19
C GLN A 202 3.90 3.49 26.42
N PHE A 203 3.94 3.35 25.09
CA PHE A 203 4.36 4.42 24.20
C PHE A 203 3.31 5.53 24.15
N VAL A 204 3.78 6.77 24.01
CA VAL A 204 2.93 7.96 23.90
C VAL A 204 3.51 8.90 22.84
N TRP A 205 2.63 9.74 22.31
CA TRP A 205 3.02 10.85 21.43
C TRP A 205 3.80 11.89 22.22
N ASP A 206 4.91 12.35 21.65
CA ASP A 206 5.67 13.52 22.09
C ASP A 206 5.80 14.50 20.92
N TYR A 207 4.93 15.50 20.88
CA TYR A 207 4.92 16.46 19.79
C TYR A 207 5.95 17.56 20.04
N GLN A 208 6.97 17.63 19.17
CA GLN A 208 8.09 18.56 19.28
C GLN A 208 8.11 19.54 18.09
N PRO A 209 8.74 20.72 18.21
CA PRO A 209 8.92 21.63 17.08
C PRO A 209 9.61 20.96 15.89
N ILE A 210 9.14 21.26 14.68
CA ILE A 210 9.77 20.74 13.45
C ILE A 210 11.15 21.38 13.30
N THR A 211 12.19 20.56 13.18
CA THR A 211 13.58 21.02 12.99
C THR A 211 14.07 20.83 11.55
N GLU A 212 13.46 19.92 10.80
CA GLU A 212 13.83 19.63 9.41
C GLU A 212 13.20 20.66 8.46
N ARG A 213 14.04 21.24 7.59
CA ARG A 213 13.67 22.40 6.76
C ARG A 213 12.61 22.07 5.71
N LYS A 214 12.68 20.91 5.04
CA LYS A 214 11.70 20.52 4.03
C LYS A 214 10.33 20.27 4.66
N LEU A 215 10.31 19.61 5.82
CA LEU A 215 9.11 19.33 6.60
C LEU A 215 8.50 20.62 7.15
N GLN A 216 9.32 21.57 7.61
CA GLN A 216 8.82 22.89 8.04
C GLN A 216 8.21 23.66 6.88
N LYS A 217 8.84 23.62 5.69
CA LYS A 217 8.30 24.25 4.47
C LYS A 217 6.95 23.64 4.12
N PHE A 218 6.84 22.32 4.15
CA PHE A 218 5.58 21.62 3.91
C PHE A 218 4.51 22.01 4.93
N ALA A 219 4.84 22.05 6.22
CA ALA A 219 3.90 22.43 7.27
C ALA A 219 3.39 23.86 7.09
N ASN A 220 4.23 24.80 6.66
CA ASN A 220 3.81 26.17 6.36
C ASN A 220 2.82 26.22 5.18
N GLN A 221 3.09 25.50 4.10
CA GLN A 221 2.18 25.39 2.95
C GLN A 221 0.85 24.74 3.34
N LEU A 222 0.90 23.73 4.21
CA LEU A 222 -0.29 23.09 4.77
C LEU A 222 -1.13 24.08 5.58
N ILE A 223 -0.51 24.90 6.44
CA ILE A 223 -1.19 25.96 7.21
C ILE A 223 -1.91 26.94 6.27
N GLU A 224 -1.24 27.39 5.20
CA GLU A 224 -1.84 28.27 4.20
C GLU A 224 -3.06 27.61 3.51
N HIS A 225 -2.99 26.31 3.25
CA HIS A 225 -4.07 25.56 2.61
C HIS A 225 -5.28 25.33 3.53
N ILE A 226 -5.06 24.89 4.76
CA ILE A 226 -6.15 24.58 5.71
C ILE A 226 -6.77 25.83 6.33
N GLY A 227 -6.04 26.94 6.33
CA GLY A 227 -6.45 28.20 6.93
C GLY A 227 -6.43 28.17 8.45
N LYS A 228 -7.45 28.74 9.09
CA LYS A 228 -7.49 28.91 10.55
C LYS A 228 -7.72 27.57 11.25
N VAL A 229 -6.72 27.14 12.02
CA VAL A 229 -6.77 25.92 12.85
C VAL A 229 -7.47 26.22 14.17
N SER A 230 -8.28 25.26 14.64
CA SER A 230 -8.95 25.34 15.95
C SER A 230 -7.99 25.03 17.11
N ASP A 231 -8.38 25.34 18.34
CA ASP A 231 -7.59 25.00 19.54
C ASP A 231 -7.47 23.47 19.76
N LEU A 232 -8.30 22.67 19.10
CA LEU A 232 -8.18 21.20 19.10
C LEU A 232 -7.02 20.71 18.21
N GLY A 233 -6.41 21.60 17.43
CA GLY A 233 -5.36 21.29 16.47
C GLY A 233 -5.87 20.65 15.19
N TYR A 234 -4.93 20.41 14.29
CA TYR A 234 -5.12 19.65 13.05
C TYR A 234 -3.96 18.65 12.94
N GLU A 235 -4.28 17.37 12.91
CA GLU A 235 -3.26 16.33 12.77
C GLU A 235 -3.32 15.68 11.39
N THR A 236 -2.16 15.38 10.81
CA THR A 236 -2.09 14.72 9.51
C THR A 236 -0.81 13.90 9.34
N GLU A 237 -0.68 13.23 8.20
CA GLU A 237 0.43 12.37 7.84
C GLU A 237 1.18 12.95 6.64
N ILE A 238 2.49 12.69 6.57
CA ILE A 238 3.28 12.90 5.36
C ILE A 238 4.25 11.74 5.18
N ASN A 239 4.18 11.10 4.02
CA ASN A 239 5.07 10.00 3.68
C ASN A 239 6.29 10.52 2.90
N LEU A 240 7.43 10.59 3.59
CA LEU A 240 8.70 11.06 3.02
C LEU A 240 9.46 9.98 2.25
N HIS A 241 9.00 8.72 2.30
CA HIS A 241 9.67 7.57 1.67
C HIS A 241 9.21 7.30 0.24
N ILE A 242 8.06 7.83 -0.19
CA ILE A 242 7.55 7.67 -1.57
C ILE A 242 8.57 8.15 -2.60
N GLY A 243 9.14 9.35 -2.42
CA GLY A 243 10.15 9.92 -3.32
C GLY A 243 11.39 9.03 -3.49
N PRO A 244 12.12 8.72 -2.40
CA PRO A 244 13.26 7.80 -2.46
C PRO A 244 12.93 6.41 -3.03
N TRP A 245 11.74 5.88 -2.74
CA TRP A 245 11.30 4.59 -3.28
C TRP A 245 11.08 4.67 -4.79
N LEU A 246 10.35 5.67 -5.29
CA LEU A 246 10.16 5.90 -6.73
C LEU A 246 11.48 6.18 -7.45
N GLN A 247 12.43 6.90 -6.83
CA GLN A 247 13.77 7.07 -7.39
C GLN A 247 14.49 5.73 -7.57
N SER A 248 14.33 4.80 -6.62
CA SER A 248 14.89 3.46 -6.71
C SER A 248 14.23 2.66 -7.84
N LEU A 249 12.90 2.77 -8.01
CA LEU A 249 12.19 2.15 -9.14
C LEU A 249 12.63 2.74 -10.48
N SER A 250 12.80 4.06 -10.57
CA SER A 250 13.27 4.71 -11.80
C SER A 250 14.67 4.24 -12.17
N THR A 251 15.54 4.02 -11.19
CA THR A 251 16.90 3.53 -11.43
C THR A 251 16.91 2.14 -12.07
N ILE A 252 16.01 1.24 -11.63
CA ILE A 252 15.97 -0.15 -12.10
C ILE A 252 15.04 -0.37 -13.30
N LEU A 253 14.09 0.53 -13.57
CA LEU A 253 13.23 0.42 -14.74
C LEU A 253 13.91 1.07 -15.94
N SER A 254 14.27 0.31 -16.97
CA SER A 254 14.76 0.88 -18.25
C SER A 254 13.60 1.35 -19.12
N GLN A 255 12.55 0.53 -19.21
CA GLN A 255 11.34 0.76 -20.00
C GLN A 255 10.15 0.04 -19.36
N GLY A 256 8.98 0.66 -19.39
CA GLY A 256 7.72 0.02 -19.03
C GLY A 256 6.83 0.88 -18.14
N LEU A 257 6.16 0.23 -17.20
CA LEU A 257 5.05 0.81 -16.44
C LEU A 257 5.17 0.48 -14.95
N VAL A 258 4.79 1.42 -14.10
CA VAL A 258 4.56 1.22 -12.67
C VAL A 258 3.08 1.52 -12.40
N LEU A 259 2.35 0.52 -11.91
CA LEU A 259 0.96 0.64 -11.46
C LEU A 259 0.93 0.59 -9.93
N LEU A 260 0.46 1.68 -9.34
CA LEU A 260 0.29 1.79 -7.89
C LEU A 260 -1.21 1.88 -7.60
N ILE A 261 -1.72 0.92 -6.83
CA ILE A 261 -3.13 0.82 -6.46
C ILE A 261 -3.21 0.92 -4.93
N ASP A 262 -3.92 1.95 -4.45
CA ASP A 262 -4.01 2.20 -3.02
C ASP A 262 -5.20 3.12 -2.69
N TYR A 263 -5.61 3.19 -1.43
CA TYR A 263 -6.67 4.10 -0.98
C TYR A 263 -6.11 5.47 -0.60
N GLY A 264 -6.73 6.51 -1.14
CA GLY A 264 -6.24 7.86 -0.93
C GLY A 264 -6.87 8.91 -1.82
N TYR A 265 -6.24 10.07 -1.82
CA TYR A 265 -6.80 11.32 -2.33
C TYR A 265 -5.73 12.16 -3.03
N PRO A 266 -6.12 13.05 -3.96
CA PRO A 266 -5.28 14.19 -4.32
C PRO A 266 -5.05 15.10 -3.11
N ARG A 267 -3.97 15.90 -3.13
CA ARG A 267 -3.54 16.74 -1.99
C ARG A 267 -4.64 17.62 -1.42
N SER A 268 -5.47 18.22 -2.28
CA SER A 268 -6.56 19.13 -1.89
C SER A 268 -7.66 18.42 -1.08
N GLU A 269 -7.95 17.16 -1.37
CA GLU A 269 -8.91 16.33 -0.64
C GLU A 269 -8.26 15.63 0.57
N TYR A 270 -6.96 15.32 0.47
CA TYR A 270 -6.18 14.74 1.55
C TYR A 270 -6.11 15.70 2.74
N TYR A 271 -5.69 16.94 2.48
CA TYR A 271 -5.48 17.98 3.49
C TYR A 271 -6.66 18.94 3.62
N GLN A 272 -7.88 18.50 3.32
CA GLN A 272 -9.06 19.35 3.47
C GLN A 272 -9.23 19.83 4.93
N PRO A 273 -9.68 21.09 5.16
CA PRO A 273 -9.80 21.64 6.52
C PRO A 273 -10.63 20.80 7.49
N ALA A 274 -11.63 20.06 6.98
CA ALA A 274 -12.49 19.21 7.78
C ALA A 274 -11.81 17.91 8.29
N ARG A 275 -10.67 17.50 7.72
CA ARG A 275 -9.97 16.25 8.07
C ARG A 275 -8.99 16.46 9.22
N VAL A 276 -9.49 16.95 10.34
CA VAL A 276 -8.67 17.40 11.49
C VAL A 276 -7.89 16.29 12.21
N MET A 277 -8.22 15.01 11.97
CA MET A 277 -7.52 13.86 12.59
C MET A 277 -6.62 13.10 11.61
N GLY A 278 -6.52 13.56 10.36
CA GLY A 278 -5.78 12.87 9.31
C GLY A 278 -6.45 11.56 8.88
N THR A 279 -5.62 10.60 8.50
CA THR A 279 -6.02 9.32 7.92
C THR A 279 -5.39 8.10 8.57
N LEU A 280 -4.50 8.29 9.57
CA LEU A 280 -3.89 7.21 10.33
C LEU A 280 -4.96 6.27 10.87
N ARG A 281 -4.79 5.00 10.56
CA ARG A 281 -5.67 3.92 10.99
C ARG A 281 -4.85 2.72 11.43
N CYS A 282 -5.34 2.04 12.44
CA CYS A 282 -4.80 0.77 12.89
C CYS A 282 -5.87 -0.30 12.75
N HIS A 283 -5.49 -1.48 12.28
CA HIS A 283 -6.37 -2.62 12.14
C HIS A 283 -5.88 -3.77 13.01
N TYR A 284 -6.76 -4.26 13.88
CA TYR A 284 -6.48 -5.38 14.77
C TYR A 284 -7.73 -6.26 14.89
N GLN A 285 -7.61 -7.52 14.44
CA GLN A 285 -8.66 -8.53 14.39
C GLN A 285 -9.98 -8.00 13.79
N HIS A 286 -9.89 -7.46 12.58
CA HIS A 286 -11.00 -6.82 11.85
C HIS A 286 -11.61 -5.58 12.53
N ARG A 287 -10.95 -5.00 13.54
CA ARG A 287 -11.40 -3.78 14.22
C ARG A 287 -10.46 -2.63 13.92
N ALA A 288 -11.04 -1.53 13.48
CA ALA A 288 -10.31 -0.29 13.25
C ALA A 288 -10.25 0.60 14.50
N HIS A 289 -9.10 1.21 14.75
CA HIS A 289 -8.90 2.26 15.75
C HIS A 289 -7.74 3.20 15.35
N GLN A 290 -7.36 4.13 16.21
CA GLN A 290 -6.38 5.20 15.91
C GLN A 290 -5.16 5.20 16.84
N ASN A 291 -4.92 4.09 17.56
CA ASN A 291 -3.80 4.02 18.51
C ASN A 291 -2.69 3.13 17.96
N PRO A 292 -1.62 3.71 17.39
CA PRO A 292 -0.52 2.93 16.81
C PRO A 292 0.34 2.22 17.85
N PHE A 293 0.16 2.54 19.14
CA PHE A 293 0.93 1.97 20.25
C PHE A 293 0.27 0.73 20.87
N PHE A 294 -0.93 0.37 20.43
CA PHE A 294 -1.61 -0.83 20.90
C PHE A 294 -0.89 -2.08 20.34
N TYR A 295 -0.41 -2.94 21.23
CA TYR A 295 0.39 -4.15 20.93
C TYR A 295 1.28 -4.04 19.67
N PRO A 296 2.41 -3.29 19.71
CA PRO A 296 3.32 -3.18 18.59
C PRO A 296 3.70 -4.55 18.03
N GLY A 297 3.64 -4.70 16.71
CA GLY A 297 3.89 -5.96 16.01
C GLY A 297 2.68 -6.86 15.82
N LEU A 298 1.54 -6.59 16.46
CA LEU A 298 0.32 -7.39 16.35
C LEU A 298 -0.82 -6.74 15.58
N GLN A 299 -0.68 -5.48 15.20
CA GLN A 299 -1.67 -4.73 14.46
C GLN A 299 -1.02 -4.07 13.24
N ASP A 300 -1.84 -3.83 12.24
CA ASP A 300 -1.44 -3.01 11.12
C ASP A 300 -1.52 -1.51 11.46
N ILE A 301 -0.71 -0.70 10.79
CA ILE A 301 -0.70 0.75 10.91
C ILE A 301 -0.61 1.30 9.48
N THR A 302 -1.62 2.05 9.06
CA THR A 302 -1.68 2.60 7.70
C THR A 302 -2.11 4.06 7.71
N ALA A 303 -1.82 4.75 6.62
CA ALA A 303 -2.41 6.04 6.30
C ALA A 303 -2.83 6.04 4.83
N HIS A 304 -3.82 6.85 4.49
CA HIS A 304 -4.16 7.01 3.08
C HIS A 304 -2.98 7.62 2.31
N VAL A 305 -2.99 7.45 0.99
CA VAL A 305 -1.97 7.99 0.09
C VAL A 305 -2.34 9.39 -0.41
N ASP A 306 -1.39 10.33 -0.31
CA ASP A 306 -1.43 11.59 -1.08
C ASP A 306 -0.93 11.31 -2.51
N PHE A 307 -1.87 11.16 -3.45
CA PHE A 307 -1.54 10.83 -4.85
C PHE A 307 -0.89 11.99 -5.59
N THR A 308 -1.07 13.25 -5.16
CA THR A 308 -0.31 14.38 -5.70
C THR A 308 1.16 14.23 -5.33
N ALA A 309 1.47 13.86 -4.07
CA ALA A 309 2.85 13.59 -3.65
C ALA A 309 3.49 12.44 -4.43
N VAL A 310 2.71 11.38 -4.75
CA VAL A 310 3.17 10.28 -5.62
C VAL A 310 3.47 10.79 -7.04
N ALA A 311 2.61 11.63 -7.61
CA ALA A 311 2.79 12.17 -8.95
C ALA A 311 4.00 13.11 -9.04
N GLU A 312 4.13 14.06 -8.11
CA GLU A 312 5.29 14.95 -8.03
C GLU A 312 6.59 14.15 -7.86
N SER A 313 6.61 13.20 -6.92
CA SER A 313 7.77 12.32 -6.68
C SER A 313 8.12 11.46 -7.89
N GLY A 314 7.12 10.94 -8.59
CA GLY A 314 7.31 10.14 -9.81
C GLY A 314 7.91 10.98 -10.94
N PHE A 315 7.41 12.20 -11.12
CA PHE A 315 7.94 13.15 -12.09
C PHE A 315 9.39 13.54 -11.76
N GLU A 316 9.68 13.87 -10.50
CA GLU A 316 11.04 14.18 -10.04
C GLU A 316 12.01 13.00 -10.23
N ALA A 317 11.54 11.77 -10.06
CA ALA A 317 12.32 10.56 -10.33
C ALA A 317 12.54 10.28 -11.83
N GLY A 318 11.93 11.04 -12.73
CA GLY A 318 12.08 10.92 -14.19
C GLY A 318 11.03 10.04 -14.87
N PHE A 319 9.91 9.74 -14.20
CA PHE A 319 8.76 9.11 -14.83
C PHE A 319 7.83 10.14 -15.50
N LYS A 320 7.05 9.67 -16.47
CA LYS A 320 5.87 10.37 -16.98
C LYS A 320 4.63 9.89 -16.24
N ILE A 321 3.78 10.82 -15.80
CA ILE A 321 2.48 10.50 -15.19
C ILE A 321 1.52 10.07 -16.30
N ALA A 322 1.41 8.76 -16.51
CA ALA A 322 0.70 8.16 -17.64
C ALA A 322 -0.81 8.13 -17.43
N GLY A 323 -1.27 8.09 -16.17
CA GLY A 323 -2.69 8.12 -15.85
C GLY A 323 -2.94 8.18 -14.34
N TYR A 324 -4.09 8.70 -13.95
CA TYR A 324 -4.59 8.66 -12.58
C TYR A 324 -6.11 8.51 -12.63
N THR A 325 -6.68 7.56 -11.90
CA THR A 325 -8.12 7.34 -11.88
C THR A 325 -8.55 6.60 -10.61
N THR A 326 -9.84 6.33 -10.47
CA THR A 326 -10.37 5.52 -9.38
C THR A 326 -10.36 4.03 -9.75
N GLN A 327 -10.36 3.15 -8.77
CA GLN A 327 -10.34 1.70 -9.01
C GLN A 327 -11.50 1.27 -9.90
N ALA A 328 -12.71 1.78 -9.65
CA ALA A 328 -13.87 1.45 -10.47
C ALA A 328 -13.63 1.78 -11.97
N ASN A 329 -13.16 2.99 -12.25
CA ASN A 329 -12.87 3.43 -13.62
C ASN A 329 -11.73 2.63 -14.26
N PHE A 330 -10.68 2.31 -13.49
CA PHE A 330 -9.57 1.47 -13.95
C PHE A 330 -10.02 0.08 -14.36
N LEU A 331 -10.82 -0.58 -13.50
CA LEU A 331 -11.33 -1.92 -13.75
C LEU A 331 -12.28 -1.94 -14.96
N MET A 332 -13.19 -0.96 -15.06
CA MET A 332 -14.07 -0.80 -16.22
C MET A 332 -13.27 -0.60 -17.51
N GLY A 333 -12.26 0.27 -17.50
CA GLY A 333 -11.40 0.53 -18.67
C GLY A 333 -10.52 -0.66 -19.06
N SER A 334 -10.22 -1.53 -18.12
CA SER A 334 -9.47 -2.78 -18.34
C SER A 334 -10.37 -3.96 -18.76
N GLY A 335 -11.68 -3.72 -18.95
CA GLY A 335 -12.63 -4.71 -19.48
C GLY A 335 -13.22 -5.65 -18.43
N LEU A 336 -13.43 -5.15 -17.20
CA LEU A 336 -14.12 -5.89 -16.12
C LEU A 336 -15.43 -6.53 -16.60
N LEU A 337 -16.22 -5.83 -17.43
CA LEU A 337 -17.51 -6.32 -17.92
C LEU A 337 -17.35 -7.59 -18.78
N ASP A 338 -16.31 -7.64 -19.62
CA ASP A 338 -16.04 -8.83 -20.46
C ASP A 338 -15.70 -10.06 -19.63
N MET A 339 -15.14 -9.85 -18.42
CA MET A 339 -14.75 -10.91 -17.50
C MET A 339 -15.88 -11.30 -16.54
N SER A 340 -16.90 -10.45 -16.44
CA SER A 340 -18.01 -10.63 -15.49
C SER A 340 -19.05 -11.62 -15.95
N PHE A 341 -19.15 -11.83 -17.27
CA PHE A 341 -20.18 -12.65 -17.87
C PHE A 341 -19.62 -14.00 -18.34
N ASP A 342 -20.03 -15.06 -17.66
CA ASP A 342 -19.82 -16.43 -18.10
C ASP A 342 -21.20 -17.08 -18.32
N SER A 343 -21.57 -17.26 -19.59
CA SER A 343 -22.85 -17.87 -19.98
C SER A 343 -22.97 -19.34 -19.56
N SER A 344 -21.84 -19.98 -19.22
CA SER A 344 -21.80 -21.38 -18.77
C SER A 344 -21.88 -21.52 -17.25
N ALA A 345 -21.71 -20.43 -16.49
CA ALA A 345 -21.75 -20.45 -15.04
C ALA A 345 -23.17 -20.64 -14.50
N ASP A 346 -23.31 -21.37 -13.40
CA ASP A 346 -24.57 -21.50 -12.68
C ASP A 346 -25.01 -20.18 -12.02
N ILE A 347 -26.30 -20.08 -11.69
CA ILE A 347 -26.89 -18.87 -11.11
C ILE A 347 -26.19 -18.45 -9.81
N GLY A 348 -25.78 -19.40 -8.96
CA GLY A 348 -25.09 -19.11 -7.70
C GLY A 348 -23.73 -18.46 -7.94
N SER A 349 -22.96 -19.01 -8.88
CA SER A 349 -21.68 -18.43 -9.31
C SER A 349 -21.84 -17.04 -9.92
N GLN A 350 -22.88 -16.81 -10.73
CA GLN A 350 -23.18 -15.49 -11.30
C GLN A 350 -23.50 -14.45 -10.22
N ILE A 351 -24.33 -14.80 -9.23
CA ILE A 351 -24.66 -13.91 -8.10
C ILE A 351 -23.40 -13.57 -7.29
N LYS A 352 -22.54 -14.56 -7.03
CA LYS A 352 -21.28 -14.34 -6.30
C LYS A 352 -20.37 -13.38 -7.06
N THR A 353 -20.20 -13.57 -8.36
CA THR A 353 -19.41 -12.67 -9.21
C THR A 353 -19.98 -11.26 -9.21
N ALA A 354 -21.30 -11.11 -9.30
CA ALA A 354 -21.95 -9.79 -9.24
C ALA A 354 -21.71 -9.08 -7.89
N GLN A 355 -21.75 -9.80 -6.77
CA GLN A 355 -21.43 -9.25 -5.45
C GLN A 355 -19.97 -8.81 -5.34
N GLN A 356 -19.04 -9.62 -5.86
CA GLN A 356 -17.63 -9.29 -5.90
C GLN A 356 -17.36 -8.02 -6.72
N ILE A 357 -17.96 -7.91 -7.90
CA ILE A 357 -17.86 -6.71 -8.76
C ILE A 357 -18.45 -5.50 -8.03
N LYS A 358 -19.59 -5.66 -7.37
CA LYS A 358 -20.21 -4.59 -6.58
C LYS A 358 -19.22 -4.07 -5.54
N THR A 359 -18.59 -4.93 -4.74
CA THR A 359 -17.60 -4.52 -3.75
C THR A 359 -16.40 -3.80 -4.37
N LEU A 360 -15.90 -4.28 -5.52
CA LEU A 360 -14.75 -3.69 -6.20
C LEU A 360 -15.04 -2.33 -6.88
N THR A 361 -16.30 -2.04 -7.23
CA THR A 361 -16.65 -0.91 -8.10
C THR A 361 -17.60 0.12 -7.47
N MET A 362 -18.33 -0.23 -6.41
CA MET A 362 -19.27 0.71 -5.81
C MET A 362 -18.56 1.81 -4.99
N PRO A 363 -19.03 3.07 -5.06
CA PRO A 363 -18.41 4.20 -4.35
C PRO A 363 -18.34 4.06 -2.83
N ASP A 364 -19.33 3.42 -2.23
CA ASP A 364 -19.44 3.17 -0.78
C ASP A 364 -18.54 2.02 -0.30
N GLU A 365 -17.91 1.30 -1.23
CA GLU A 365 -16.99 0.20 -0.97
C GLU A 365 -15.57 0.60 -1.43
N MET A 366 -14.97 -0.14 -2.37
CA MET A 366 -13.61 0.13 -2.84
C MET A 366 -13.56 1.05 -4.06
N GLY A 367 -14.67 1.22 -4.78
CA GLY A 367 -14.68 1.76 -6.13
C GLY A 367 -14.10 3.17 -6.26
N GLU A 368 -14.45 4.06 -5.33
CA GLU A 368 -13.96 5.44 -5.33
C GLU A 368 -12.88 5.72 -4.29
N THR A 369 -12.85 5.00 -3.17
CA THR A 369 -11.80 5.17 -2.15
C THR A 369 -10.44 4.78 -2.71
N PHE A 370 -10.36 3.66 -3.44
CA PHE A 370 -9.14 3.20 -4.09
C PHE A 370 -8.89 3.96 -5.38
N LYS A 371 -7.63 4.30 -5.60
CA LYS A 371 -7.14 4.96 -6.81
C LYS A 371 -6.07 4.10 -7.47
N VAL A 372 -5.90 4.33 -8.75
CA VAL A 372 -4.82 3.74 -9.55
C VAL A 372 -4.05 4.89 -10.18
N ILE A 373 -2.74 4.94 -9.95
CA ILE A 373 -1.83 5.84 -10.64
C ILE A 373 -0.84 5.03 -11.47
N ALA A 374 -0.61 5.48 -12.70
CA ALA A 374 0.33 4.89 -13.62
C ALA A 374 1.51 5.84 -13.87
N LEU A 375 2.72 5.35 -13.63
CA LEU A 375 3.97 6.03 -13.98
C LEU A 375 4.65 5.24 -15.10
N SER A 376 5.04 5.91 -16.17
CA SER A 376 5.66 5.26 -17.33
C SER A 376 7.09 5.74 -17.55
N LYS A 377 7.91 4.87 -18.12
CA LYS A 377 9.27 5.20 -18.55
C LYS A 377 9.52 4.59 -19.93
N GLN A 378 9.95 5.42 -20.89
CA GLN A 378 10.17 4.99 -22.28
C GLN A 378 8.96 4.25 -22.89
N PHE A 379 7.75 4.69 -22.51
CA PHE A 379 6.49 4.13 -23.01
C PHE A 379 5.46 5.26 -23.12
N ASP A 380 4.99 5.54 -24.34
CA ASP A 380 4.16 6.73 -24.63
C ASP A 380 2.71 6.41 -25.04
N SER A 381 2.40 5.14 -25.29
CA SER A 381 1.05 4.70 -25.67
C SER A 381 0.02 4.96 -24.58
N GLY A 382 -1.20 5.35 -24.97
CA GLY A 382 -2.31 5.56 -24.04
C GLY A 382 -2.75 4.24 -23.38
N LEU A 383 -2.84 4.24 -22.04
CA LEU A 383 -3.15 3.05 -21.24
C LEU A 383 -4.66 2.75 -21.20
N ILE A 384 -5.05 1.48 -21.42
CA ILE A 384 -6.46 1.08 -21.52
C ILE A 384 -7.27 1.38 -20.24
N GLY A 385 -6.71 1.14 -19.06
CA GLY A 385 -7.39 1.34 -17.78
C GLY A 385 -7.76 2.79 -17.51
N PHE A 386 -7.14 3.75 -18.21
CA PHE A 386 -7.36 5.18 -17.98
C PHE A 386 -8.28 5.82 -19.04
N LYS A 387 -8.79 5.04 -20.00
CA LYS A 387 -9.64 5.55 -21.09
C LYS A 387 -11.04 5.95 -20.65
N VAL A 388 -11.60 5.28 -19.63
CA VAL A 388 -12.97 5.58 -19.15
C VAL A 388 -13.02 6.96 -18.54
N ARG A 389 -12.10 7.25 -17.62
CA ARG A 389 -11.97 8.55 -16.97
C ARG A 389 -10.56 8.73 -16.45
N ASP A 390 -9.86 9.73 -16.96
CA ASP A 390 -8.55 10.15 -16.45
C ASP A 390 -8.71 11.40 -15.58
N LEU A 391 -8.22 11.31 -14.35
CA LEU A 391 -8.34 12.31 -13.30
C LEU A 391 -7.03 13.05 -13.04
N ARG A 392 -6.00 12.92 -13.90
CA ARG A 392 -4.70 13.60 -13.71
C ARG A 392 -4.79 15.11 -13.47
N HIS A 393 -5.85 15.78 -13.93
CA HIS A 393 -6.08 17.20 -13.70
C HIS A 393 -6.41 17.55 -12.24
N LEU A 394 -6.68 16.56 -11.39
CA LEU A 394 -6.92 16.72 -9.95
C LEU A 394 -5.63 16.61 -9.12
N LEU A 395 -4.54 16.11 -9.71
CA LEU A 395 -3.27 15.87 -9.02
C LEU A 395 -2.51 17.17 -8.78
#